data_AF-A0A9N9FSF7-F1
#
_entry.id   AF-A0A9N9FSF7-F1
#
_cell.length_a   1.000
_cell.length_b   1.000
_cell.length_c   1.000
_cell.angle_alpha   90.00
_cell.angle_beta   90.00
_cell.angle_gamma   90.00
#
_symmetry.space_group_name_H-M   'P 1'
#
loop_
_entity.id
_entity.type
_entity.pdbx_description
1 polymer ?
#
loop_
_entity_poly.entity_id
_entity_poly.type
_entity_poly.pdbx_seq_one_letter_code
_entity_poly.pdbx_strand_id
1 'polypeptide(L)'
;MTKEHPWWGNLGGPIQRGIVTYSTSPYEQRAFAGVWRHGIFNVYRRTAAQAPYVGIPIVIGVLIYHFEKKRHDFLNSKAEKLTRIDKNEKFSDLM
;
A
#
# COMPACT_ATOMS: atom_id res chain seq x y z
N MET A 1 25.33 -10.03 23.92
CA MET A 1 24.84 -9.16 22.83
C MET A 1 25.41 -7.77 23.09
N THR A 2 26.53 -7.45 22.47
CA THR A 2 27.29 -6.23 22.72
C THR A 2 26.56 -5.04 22.11
N LYS A 3 26.50 -3.90 22.83
CA LYS A 3 25.83 -2.66 22.39
C LYS A 3 26.74 -1.84 21.45
N GLU A 4 27.53 -2.50 20.63
CA GLU A 4 28.53 -1.87 19.77
C GLU A 4 28.01 -1.77 18.33
N HIS A 5 28.42 -0.75 17.60
CA HIS A 5 28.18 -0.69 16.16
C HIS A 5 29.01 -1.77 15.46
N PRO A 6 28.36 -2.80 14.87
CA PRO A 6 29.08 -3.93 14.29
C PRO A 6 29.97 -3.47 13.14
N TRP A 7 31.19 -4.01 13.08
CA TRP A 7 32.14 -3.78 11.99
C TRP A 7 32.61 -5.13 11.43
N TRP A 8 33.25 -5.10 10.27
CA TRP A 8 33.88 -6.29 9.69
C TRP A 8 34.81 -6.95 10.72
N GLY A 9 34.57 -8.23 11.00
CA GLY A 9 35.29 -8.99 12.03
C GLY A 9 34.60 -9.08 13.39
N ASN A 10 33.65 -8.18 13.72
CA ASN A 10 32.82 -8.27 14.92
C ASN A 10 31.39 -7.80 14.63
N LEU A 11 30.60 -8.69 14.02
CA LEU A 11 29.21 -8.39 13.62
C LEU A 11 28.19 -8.60 14.75
N GLY A 12 28.63 -9.04 15.95
CA GLY A 12 27.75 -9.25 17.11
C GLY A 12 26.76 -10.43 16.99
N GLY A 13 26.84 -11.21 15.90
CA GLY A 13 26.03 -12.41 15.68
C GLY A 13 26.57 -13.67 16.38
N PRO A 14 25.80 -14.76 16.38
CA PRO A 14 26.27 -16.05 16.90
C PRO A 14 27.45 -16.58 16.07
N ILE A 15 28.31 -17.38 16.71
CA ILE A 15 29.45 -18.01 16.04
C ILE A 15 28.94 -19.03 15.03
N GLN A 16 29.30 -18.85 13.75
CA GLN A 16 28.97 -19.76 12.66
C GLN A 16 30.17 -20.67 12.37
N ARG A 17 29.98 -22.00 12.37
CA ARG A 17 31.01 -23.00 12.04
C ARG A 17 30.44 -24.03 11.09
N GLY A 18 31.22 -24.44 10.09
CA GLY A 18 30.84 -25.50 9.14
C GLY A 18 29.93 -25.08 7.98
N ILE A 19 29.71 -23.78 7.76
CA ILE A 19 28.95 -23.27 6.62
C ILE A 19 29.92 -22.92 5.50
N VAL A 20 29.75 -23.54 4.33
CA VAL A 20 30.56 -23.27 3.13
C VAL A 20 29.69 -22.60 2.08
N THR A 21 30.10 -21.43 1.61
CA THR A 21 29.37 -20.64 0.61
C THR A 21 30.14 -20.62 -0.70
N TYR A 22 29.45 -20.94 -1.80
CA TYR A 22 30.01 -20.87 -3.14
C TYR A 22 29.37 -19.73 -3.91
N SER A 23 30.17 -19.03 -4.72
CA SER A 23 29.70 -18.00 -5.64
C SER A 23 30.48 -18.08 -6.95
N THR A 24 29.80 -17.71 -8.04
CA THR A 24 30.40 -17.61 -9.38
C THR A 24 30.63 -16.14 -9.73
N SER A 25 31.69 -15.84 -10.48
CA SER A 25 31.99 -14.46 -10.91
C SER A 25 30.81 -13.85 -11.67
N PRO A 26 30.43 -12.58 -11.41
CA PRO A 26 29.36 -11.90 -12.15
C PRO A 26 29.62 -11.81 -13.66
N TYR A 27 30.88 -11.79 -14.08
CA TYR A 27 31.27 -11.73 -15.50
C TYR A 27 31.06 -13.05 -16.24
N GLU A 28 30.89 -14.16 -15.50
CA GLU A 28 30.58 -15.48 -16.06
C GLU A 28 29.06 -15.73 -16.11
N GLN A 29 28.26 -14.88 -15.45
CA GLN A 29 26.81 -15.00 -15.38
C GLN A 29 26.11 -14.02 -16.33
N ARG A 30 24.92 -14.37 -16.79
CA ARG A 30 24.04 -13.45 -17.51
C ARG A 30 23.24 -12.62 -16.50
N ALA A 31 23.41 -11.30 -16.52
CA ALA A 31 22.80 -10.38 -15.54
C ALA A 31 21.26 -10.51 -15.40
N PHE A 32 20.54 -10.75 -16.50
CA PHE A 32 19.07 -10.89 -16.52
C PHE A 32 18.60 -12.29 -16.90
N ALA A 33 19.37 -13.32 -16.55
CA ALA A 33 18.96 -14.71 -16.80
C ALA A 33 17.58 -14.99 -16.18
N GLY A 34 16.62 -15.41 -17.01
CA GLY A 34 15.32 -15.88 -16.53
C GLY A 34 14.35 -14.81 -16.01
N VAL A 35 14.62 -13.51 -16.21
CA VAL A 35 13.71 -12.43 -15.76
C VAL A 35 12.30 -12.59 -16.32
N TRP A 36 12.17 -12.91 -17.60
CA TRP A 36 10.87 -13.08 -18.23
C TRP A 36 10.20 -14.40 -17.84
N ARG A 37 10.96 -15.49 -17.78
CA ARG A 37 10.42 -16.83 -17.49
C ARG A 37 10.04 -17.02 -16.03
N HIS A 38 10.82 -16.46 -15.10
CA HIS A 38 10.65 -16.67 -13.66
C HIS A 38 10.33 -15.38 -12.90
N GLY A 39 10.90 -14.26 -13.34
CA GLY A 39 10.75 -12.97 -12.66
C GLY A 39 9.31 -12.48 -12.64
N ILE A 40 8.60 -12.49 -13.77
CA ILE A 40 7.19 -12.03 -13.84
C ILE A 40 6.30 -12.82 -12.87
N PHE A 41 6.35 -14.15 -12.92
CA PHE A 41 5.50 -14.99 -12.07
C PHE A 41 5.87 -14.86 -10.60
N ASN A 42 7.16 -14.68 -10.27
CA ASN A 42 7.56 -14.44 -8.89
C ASN A 42 7.09 -13.07 -8.38
N VAL A 43 7.17 -12.02 -9.22
CA VAL A 43 6.63 -10.69 -8.87
C VAL A 43 5.13 -10.79 -8.64
N TYR A 44 4.38 -11.42 -9.56
CA TYR A 44 2.94 -11.62 -9.39
C TYR A 44 2.61 -12.36 -8.08
N ARG A 45 3.27 -13.50 -7.83
CA ARG A 45 3.07 -14.28 -6.60
C ARG A 45 3.32 -13.45 -5.33
N ARG A 46 4.37 -12.63 -5.32
CA ARG A 46 4.72 -11.78 -4.17
C ARG A 46 3.72 -10.62 -3.99
N THR A 47 3.35 -9.96 -5.08
CA THR A 47 2.39 -8.85 -5.05
C THR A 47 0.99 -9.33 -4.68
N ALA A 48 0.53 -10.45 -5.23
CA ALA A 48 -0.78 -11.03 -4.90
C ALA A 48 -0.89 -11.40 -3.42
N ALA A 49 0.18 -11.89 -2.80
CA ALA A 49 0.20 -12.19 -1.36
C ALA A 49 0.06 -10.94 -0.47
N GLN A 50 0.49 -9.77 -0.96
CA GLN A 50 0.41 -8.50 -0.24
C GLN A 50 -0.79 -7.64 -0.65
N ALA A 51 -1.42 -7.94 -1.78
CA ALA A 51 -2.53 -7.18 -2.34
C ALA A 51 -3.72 -7.03 -1.38
N PRO A 52 -4.09 -8.00 -0.53
CA PRO A 52 -5.17 -7.79 0.44
C PRO A 52 -4.83 -6.75 1.50
N TYR A 53 -3.59 -6.78 2.02
CA TYR A 53 -3.16 -5.88 3.09
C TYR A 53 -3.07 -4.42 2.64
N VAL A 54 -2.68 -4.19 1.39
CA VAL A 54 -2.55 -2.84 0.82
C VAL A 54 -3.82 -2.42 0.06
N GLY A 55 -4.45 -3.34 -0.65
CA GLY A 55 -5.60 -3.08 -1.50
C GLY A 55 -6.86 -2.74 -0.71
N ILE A 56 -7.13 -3.44 0.39
CA ILE A 56 -8.31 -3.17 1.24
C ILE A 56 -8.34 -1.72 1.74
N PRO A 57 -7.29 -1.19 2.40
CA PRO A 57 -7.32 0.19 2.89
C PRO A 57 -7.40 1.22 1.74
N ILE A 58 -6.75 0.95 0.60
CA ILE A 58 -6.84 1.84 -0.57
C ILE A 58 -8.28 1.90 -1.11
N VAL A 59 -8.92 0.75 -1.29
CA VAL A 59 -10.30 0.69 -1.79
C VAL A 59 -11.24 1.43 -0.85
N ILE A 60 -11.12 1.20 0.46
CA ILE A 60 -11.94 1.90 1.47
C ILE A 60 -11.72 3.42 1.38
N GLY A 61 -10.47 3.87 1.31
CA GLY A 61 -10.16 5.30 1.20
C GLY A 61 -10.76 5.94 -0.06
N VAL A 62 -10.67 5.26 -1.20
CA VAL A 62 -11.25 5.74 -2.47
C VAL A 62 -12.77 5.79 -2.42
N LEU A 63 -13.43 4.81 -1.78
CA LEU A 63 -14.88 4.80 -1.62
C LEU A 63 -15.37 5.95 -0.75
N ILE A 64 -14.72 6.18 0.40
CA ILE A 64 -15.04 7.30 1.30
C ILE A 64 -14.85 8.63 0.56
N TYR A 65 -13.73 8.80 -0.15
CA TYR A 65 -13.47 10.01 -0.91
C TYR A 65 -14.54 10.29 -1.98
N HIS A 66 -14.95 9.28 -2.75
CA HIS A 66 -15.97 9.45 -3.78
C HIS A 66 -17.34 9.79 -3.20
N PHE A 67 -17.70 9.15 -2.08
CA PHE A 67 -18.94 9.46 -1.38
C PHE A 67 -18.94 10.90 -0.86
N GLU A 68 -17.88 11.30 -0.19
CA GLU A 68 -17.78 12.63 0.40
C GLU A 68 -17.73 13.72 -0.67
N LYS A 69 -16.97 13.51 -1.75
CA LYS A 69 -16.92 14.45 -2.87
C LYS A 69 -18.30 14.72 -3.47
N LYS A 70 -19.08 13.66 -3.75
CA LYS A 70 -20.45 13.82 -4.27
C LYS A 70 -21.35 14.59 -3.32
N ARG A 71 -21.26 14.32 -2.01
CA ARG A 71 -22.04 15.03 -1.00
C ARG A 71 -21.61 16.49 -0.86
N HIS A 72 -20.32 16.74 -0.82
CA HIS A 72 -19.75 18.08 -0.75
C HIS A 72 -20.16 18.93 -1.96
N ASP A 73 -20.10 18.36 -3.17
CA ASP A 73 -20.53 19.05 -4.38
C ASP A 73 -22.04 19.34 -4.38
N PHE A 74 -22.86 18.41 -3.87
CA PHE A 74 -24.31 18.65 -3.70
C PHE A 74 -24.59 19.76 -2.68
N LEU A 75 -23.93 19.75 -1.52
CA LEU A 75 -24.10 20.75 -0.46
C LEU A 75 -23.73 22.16 -0.92
N ASN A 76 -22.76 22.29 -1.82
CA ASN A 76 -22.36 23.58 -2.39
C ASN A 76 -23.20 23.99 -3.61
N SER A 77 -24.12 23.13 -4.06
CA SER A 77 -24.97 23.40 -5.21
C SER A 77 -26.16 24.30 -4.87
N LYS A 78 -26.72 24.97 -5.88
CA LYS A 78 -27.96 25.75 -5.71
C LYS A 78 -29.16 24.86 -5.37
N ALA A 79 -29.18 23.62 -5.86
CA ALA A 79 -30.26 22.68 -5.61
C ALA A 79 -30.43 22.39 -4.10
N GLU A 80 -29.32 22.30 -3.37
CA GLU A 80 -29.36 22.15 -1.92
C GLU A 80 -30.04 23.32 -1.23
N LYS A 81 -29.71 24.56 -1.64
CA LYS A 81 -30.33 25.76 -1.07
C LYS A 81 -31.85 25.74 -1.22
N LEU A 82 -32.36 25.32 -2.38
CA LEU A 82 -33.80 25.16 -2.60
C LEU A 82 -34.40 24.09 -1.67
N THR A 83 -33.76 22.92 -1.56
CA THR A 83 -34.25 21.87 -0.64
C THR A 83 -34.21 22.28 0.83
N ARG A 84 -33.30 23.19 1.21
CA ARG A 84 -33.26 23.77 2.56
C ARG A 84 -34.39 24.75 2.80
N ILE A 85 -34.69 25.63 1.84
CA ILE A 85 -35.80 26.59 1.92
C ILE A 85 -37.13 25.84 2.03
N ASP A 86 -37.37 24.86 1.15
CA ASP A 86 -38.58 24.01 1.17
C ASP A 86 -38.78 23.32 2.53
N LYS A 87 -37.72 22.74 3.11
CA LYS A 87 -37.79 22.16 4.46
C LYS A 87 -38.13 23.19 5.54
N ASN A 88 -37.63 24.41 5.41
CA ASN A 88 -37.86 25.47 6.40
C ASN A 88 -39.31 25.99 6.33
N GLU A 89 -39.85 26.17 5.12
CA GLU A 89 -41.25 26.53 4.91
C GLU A 89 -42.18 25.46 5.49
N LYS A 90 -41.95 24.19 5.13
CA LYS A 90 -42.74 23.07 5.65
C LYS A 90 -42.67 22.90 7.16
N PHE A 91 -41.55 23.29 7.77
CA PHE A 91 -41.39 23.30 9.23
C PHE A 91 -42.18 24.43 9.88
N SER A 92 -42.22 25.62 9.26
CA SER A 92 -43.04 26.74 9.72
C SER A 92 -44.53 26.42 9.67
N ASP A 93 -44.99 25.68 8.65
CA ASP A 93 -46.39 25.27 8.50
C ASP A 93 -46.84 24.22 9.55
N LEU A 94 -45.88 23.59 10.26
CA LEU A 94 -46.13 22.57 11.28
C LEU A 94 -46.21 23.14 12.71
N MET A 95 -46.01 24.44 12.91
CA MET A 95 -46.05 25.16 14.20
C MET A 95 -47.27 26.08 14.28
#